data_AF-A0A7S1AFS1-F1
#
_entry.id   AF-A0A7S1AFS1-F1
#
_cell.length_a   1.000
_cell.length_b   1.000
_cell.length_c   1.000
_cell.angle_alpha   90.00
_cell.angle_beta   90.00
_cell.angle_gamma   90.00
#
_symmetry.space_group_name_H-M   'P 1'
#
loop_
_entity.id
_entity.type
_entity.pdbx_description
1 polymer ?
#
loop_
_entity_poly.entity_id
_entity_poly.type
_entity_poly.pdbx_seq_one_letter_code
_entity_poly.pdbx_strand_id
1 'polypeptide(L)'
;FGSRNCDLTSSLVADTMQLSPWLSAARRLRSLHFVPGGVQKFFDKALASRADAIILDLEDSVNPADKTAARHAVRKWLETVDFGNKSVCVRINALDTDLWETDLAETLVGRRPDLYMVPKVSSPDDLARVDGVLKKLEHASMREVGSTGLLPIVTEVPQAPLQAHQIAKCARVEAVTWGAEDLSAELGAKRNRNSKGHYLDVFQLCRSLTLLAAKGANVQAIDTVYTNLRDLAGCQSEAEESAQTGFDGKLTIHPDQIDIANAAFTPSAVELAEARELLAAAETQDGAFRFKGQMVDKPHLRQAQRFLDRADGAGDAPLSSVALAAPAWPEGPHHGKWFDELVEGLIIPHALTRTVTETDNILFTTLSLNPAKLHLDYESAKTSHFGPCSSVTRCVRRPRCSKPAPANRTARGASSPLSIALSIRRDSSFAVPDATL
;
A
#
# COMPACT_ATOMS: atom_id res chain seq x y z
N PHE A 1 -13.18 29.80 49.92
CA PHE A 1 -12.21 28.71 50.12
C PHE A 1 -12.94 27.39 50.07
N GLY A 2 -12.78 26.66 48.96
CA GLY A 2 -13.46 25.40 48.69
C GLY A 2 -13.01 24.87 47.33
N SER A 3 -11.90 24.15 47.33
CA SER A 3 -11.32 23.47 46.17
C SER A 3 -12.25 22.33 45.74
N ARG A 4 -12.83 22.44 44.54
CA ARG A 4 -13.43 21.30 43.83
C ARG A 4 -12.46 20.86 42.75
N ASN A 5 -12.20 19.55 42.77
CA ASN A 5 -11.42 18.81 41.80
C ASN A 5 -11.80 19.15 40.37
N CYS A 6 -10.80 19.43 39.54
CA CYS A 6 -10.93 19.39 38.10
C CYS A 6 -10.97 17.93 37.65
N ASP A 7 -12.16 17.45 37.28
CA ASP A 7 -12.31 16.27 36.43
C ASP A 7 -11.77 16.61 35.04
N LEU A 8 -10.52 16.23 34.78
CA LEU A 8 -9.98 16.07 33.44
C LEU A 8 -10.09 14.57 33.10
N THR A 9 -11.26 14.16 32.63
CA THR A 9 -11.40 12.88 31.92
C THR A 9 -10.62 12.98 30.62
N SER A 10 -9.40 12.46 30.64
CA SER A 10 -8.56 12.23 29.47
C SER A 10 -9.19 11.16 28.59
N SER A 11 -9.90 11.57 27.55
CA SER A 11 -10.22 10.71 26.41
C SER A 11 -8.94 10.48 25.59
N LEU A 12 -8.03 9.66 26.12
CA LEU A 12 -6.93 9.08 25.35
C LEU A 12 -7.54 7.98 24.47
N VAL A 13 -7.90 8.37 23.25
CA VAL A 13 -8.30 7.48 22.17
C VAL A 13 -7.16 6.48 21.97
N ALA A 14 -7.47 5.20 22.19
CA ALA A 14 -6.58 4.11 21.85
C ALA A 14 -6.35 4.12 20.33
N ASP A 15 -5.11 4.38 19.91
CA ASP A 15 -4.62 4.18 18.55
C ASP A 15 -4.68 2.68 18.21
N THR A 16 -5.89 2.25 17.90
CA THR A 16 -6.12 1.01 17.17
C THR A 16 -5.69 1.35 15.75
N MET A 17 -4.69 0.66 15.18
CA MET A 17 -4.51 0.60 13.73
C MET A 17 -5.78 -0.04 13.15
N GLN A 18 -6.84 0.77 13.02
CA GLN A 18 -7.97 0.47 12.17
C GLN A 18 -7.37 0.36 10.78
N LEU A 19 -7.20 -0.88 10.31
CA LEU A 19 -7.25 -1.17 8.89
C LEU A 19 -8.44 -0.40 8.37
N SER A 20 -8.13 0.63 7.60
CA SER A 20 -9.06 1.70 7.37
C SER A 20 -10.26 1.17 6.59
N PRO A 21 -11.48 1.68 6.83
CA PRO A 21 -12.71 1.14 6.25
C PRO A 21 -12.80 1.17 4.72
N TRP A 22 -11.83 1.77 4.03
CA TRP A 22 -11.78 1.98 2.59
C TRP A 22 -11.30 0.78 1.76
N LEU A 23 -11.26 -0.43 2.32
CA LEU A 23 -11.36 -1.67 1.53
C LEU A 23 -12.80 -1.87 1.00
N SER A 24 -13.45 -0.76 0.63
CA SER A 24 -14.36 -0.73 -0.49
C SER A 24 -13.60 -1.23 -1.70
N ALA A 25 -14.33 -1.77 -2.67
CA ALA A 25 -13.93 -1.77 -4.05
C ALA A 25 -12.78 -0.89 -4.44
N ALA A 26 -11.63 -1.52 -4.69
CA ALA A 26 -10.61 -0.88 -5.49
C ALA A 26 -11.30 -0.39 -6.77
N ARG A 27 -11.33 0.92 -6.95
CA ARG A 27 -11.97 1.57 -8.11
C ARG A 27 -11.42 0.97 -9.37
N ARG A 28 -12.27 0.79 -10.38
CA ARG A 28 -11.80 0.35 -11.70
C ARG A 28 -10.99 1.48 -12.33
N LEU A 29 -9.68 1.28 -12.52
CA LEU A 29 -8.77 2.31 -13.02
C LEU A 29 -7.93 1.82 -14.22
N ARG A 30 -8.48 1.00 -15.13
CA ARG A 30 -7.71 0.46 -16.27
C ARG A 30 -7.18 1.57 -17.19
N SER A 31 -7.99 2.61 -17.38
CA SER A 31 -7.66 3.79 -18.18
C SER A 31 -8.05 5.06 -17.42
N LEU A 32 -7.08 5.96 -17.20
CA LEU A 32 -7.35 7.28 -16.64
C LEU A 32 -7.04 8.33 -17.71
N HIS A 33 -8.06 9.05 -18.18
CA HIS A 33 -7.94 9.94 -19.33
C HIS A 33 -7.82 11.41 -18.91
N PHE A 34 -6.73 12.06 -19.29
CA PHE A 34 -6.53 13.49 -19.07
C PHE A 34 -7.46 14.34 -19.92
N VAL A 35 -8.08 15.33 -19.29
CA VAL A 35 -8.93 16.34 -19.90
C VAL A 35 -8.47 17.72 -19.43
N PRO A 36 -8.01 18.59 -20.34
CA PRO A 36 -7.63 19.94 -19.98
C PRO A 36 -8.81 20.71 -19.36
N GLY A 37 -8.59 21.28 -18.17
CA GLY A 37 -9.56 22.10 -17.48
C GLY A 37 -9.98 23.30 -18.32
N GLY A 38 -11.28 23.61 -18.33
CA GLY A 38 -11.83 24.73 -19.10
C GLY A 38 -12.11 24.45 -20.58
N VAL A 39 -11.69 23.30 -21.13
CA VAL A 39 -11.92 22.98 -22.55
C VAL A 39 -13.12 22.03 -22.74
N GLN A 40 -14.32 22.61 -22.86
CA GLN A 40 -15.60 21.87 -22.95
C GLN A 40 -15.60 20.76 -24.02
N LYS A 41 -15.03 21.03 -25.21
CA LYS A 41 -14.97 20.06 -26.30
C LYS A 41 -14.25 18.76 -25.92
N PHE A 42 -13.20 18.84 -25.09
CA PHE A 42 -12.46 17.65 -24.65
C PHE A 42 -13.19 16.93 -23.53
N PHE A 43 -13.82 17.68 -22.64
CA PHE A 43 -14.68 17.14 -21.60
C PHE A 43 -15.83 16.30 -22.18
N ASP A 44 -16.57 16.82 -23.15
CA ASP A 44 -17.70 16.10 -23.77
C ASP A 44 -17.26 14.79 -24.43
N LYS A 45 -16.09 14.80 -25.08
CA LYS A 45 -15.49 13.59 -25.68
C LYS A 45 -15.07 12.57 -24.63
N ALA A 46 -14.46 13.02 -23.53
CA ALA A 46 -14.04 12.15 -22.45
C ALA A 46 -15.25 11.50 -21.75
N LEU A 47 -16.32 12.25 -21.55
CA LEU A 47 -17.56 11.75 -20.97
C LEU A 47 -18.20 10.67 -21.85
N ALA A 48 -18.22 10.86 -23.17
CA ALA A 48 -18.73 9.89 -24.14
C ALA A 48 -17.79 8.69 -24.37
N SER A 49 -16.55 8.73 -23.88
CA SER A 49 -15.56 7.67 -24.09
C SER A 49 -15.82 6.44 -23.19
N ARG A 50 -15.05 5.37 -23.41
CA ARG A 50 -15.03 4.20 -22.51
C ARG A 50 -14.00 4.30 -21.39
N ALA A 51 -13.48 5.49 -21.09
CA ALA A 51 -12.51 5.66 -20.01
C ALA A 51 -13.15 5.27 -18.67
N ASP A 52 -12.46 4.46 -17.88
CA ASP A 52 -12.88 4.12 -16.52
C ASP A 52 -12.76 5.31 -15.56
N ALA A 53 -11.75 6.16 -15.76
CA ALA A 53 -11.59 7.41 -15.01
C ALA A 53 -11.28 8.60 -15.93
N ILE A 54 -11.73 9.77 -15.52
CA ILE A 54 -11.41 11.05 -16.18
C ILE A 54 -10.60 11.89 -15.19
N ILE A 55 -9.46 12.41 -15.64
CA ILE A 55 -8.63 13.36 -14.89
C ILE A 55 -8.91 14.76 -15.42
N LEU A 56 -9.63 15.55 -14.65
CA LEU A 56 -9.85 16.97 -14.90
C LEU A 56 -8.61 17.73 -14.47
N ASP A 57 -7.85 18.21 -15.46
CA ASP A 57 -6.51 18.73 -15.23
C ASP A 57 -6.51 20.25 -15.02
N LEU A 58 -5.98 20.69 -13.89
CA LEU A 58 -5.75 22.11 -13.57
C LEU A 58 -4.27 22.49 -13.65
N GLU A 59 -3.39 21.55 -13.97
CA GLU A 59 -1.94 21.73 -13.95
C GLU A 59 -1.38 21.92 -15.38
N ASP A 60 -0.49 21.09 -15.89
CA ASP A 60 0.29 21.40 -17.11
C ASP A 60 -0.51 21.66 -18.38
N SER A 61 -1.72 21.11 -18.52
CA SER A 61 -2.53 21.35 -19.72
C SER A 61 -3.23 22.72 -19.75
N VAL A 62 -3.09 23.52 -18.67
CA VAL A 62 -3.74 24.82 -18.51
C VAL A 62 -2.69 25.93 -18.48
N ASN A 63 -2.82 26.92 -19.35
CA ASN A 63 -1.95 28.10 -19.32
C ASN A 63 -2.07 28.83 -17.97
N PRO A 64 -0.99 29.43 -17.45
CA PRO A 64 -1.03 30.16 -16.18
C PRO A 64 -2.14 31.23 -16.09
N ALA A 65 -2.40 31.95 -17.18
CA ALA A 65 -3.44 32.98 -17.23
C ALA A 65 -4.88 32.41 -17.15
N ASP A 66 -5.06 31.14 -17.53
CA ASP A 66 -6.38 30.51 -17.64
C ASP A 66 -6.73 29.67 -16.40
N LYS A 67 -5.82 29.52 -15.42
CA LYS A 67 -5.98 28.65 -14.25
C LYS A 67 -7.29 28.88 -13.49
N THR A 68 -7.63 30.16 -13.24
CA THR A 68 -8.88 30.52 -12.54
C THR A 68 -10.11 30.14 -13.36
N ALA A 69 -10.10 30.41 -14.67
CA ALA A 69 -11.21 30.06 -15.54
C ALA A 69 -11.38 28.53 -15.67
N ALA A 70 -10.27 27.80 -15.78
CA ALA A 70 -10.26 26.34 -15.80
C ALA A 70 -10.83 25.74 -14.51
N ARG A 71 -10.46 26.28 -13.34
CA ARG A 71 -10.99 25.86 -12.03
C ARG A 71 -12.50 26.07 -11.93
N HIS A 72 -13.00 27.25 -12.33
CA HIS A 72 -14.43 27.51 -12.36
C HIS A 72 -15.19 26.55 -13.31
N ALA A 73 -14.60 26.21 -14.45
CA ALA A 73 -15.20 25.25 -15.38
C ALA A 73 -15.24 23.84 -14.78
N VAL A 74 -14.13 23.37 -14.19
CA VAL A 74 -14.06 22.08 -13.48
C VAL A 74 -15.06 22.02 -12.35
N ARG A 75 -15.14 23.06 -11.52
CA ARG A 75 -16.17 23.20 -10.47
C ARG A 75 -17.57 23.03 -11.04
N LYS A 76 -17.91 23.76 -12.11
CA LYS A 76 -19.21 23.69 -12.75
C LYS A 76 -19.52 22.28 -13.27
N TRP A 77 -18.55 21.58 -13.87
CA TRP A 77 -18.73 20.21 -14.30
C TRP A 77 -19.03 19.27 -13.12
N LEU A 78 -18.31 19.41 -12.01
CA LEU A 78 -18.52 18.62 -10.79
C LEU A 78 -19.88 18.86 -10.12
N GLU A 79 -20.46 20.05 -10.30
CA GLU A 79 -21.78 20.42 -9.77
C GLU A 79 -22.94 19.97 -10.67
N THR A 80 -22.73 19.91 -11.99
CA THR A 80 -23.84 19.84 -12.96
C THR A 80 -23.87 18.59 -13.83
N VAL A 81 -22.77 17.84 -13.92
CA VAL A 81 -22.64 16.71 -14.86
C VAL A 81 -22.79 15.38 -14.13
N ASP A 82 -23.53 14.46 -14.74
CA ASP A 82 -23.53 13.05 -14.39
C ASP A 82 -22.38 12.32 -15.10
N PHE A 83 -21.43 11.82 -14.32
CA PHE A 83 -20.28 11.06 -14.82
C PHE A 83 -20.58 9.56 -14.99
N GLY A 84 -21.80 9.12 -14.66
CA GLY A 84 -22.17 7.71 -14.61
C GLY A 84 -21.24 6.92 -13.68
N ASN A 85 -20.74 5.78 -14.16
CA ASN A 85 -19.85 4.89 -13.40
C ASN A 85 -18.36 5.27 -13.50
N LYS A 86 -18.02 6.42 -14.11
CA LYS A 86 -16.62 6.83 -14.25
C LYS A 86 -16.11 7.36 -12.91
N SER A 87 -14.88 7.00 -12.56
CA SER A 87 -14.16 7.67 -11.47
C SER A 87 -13.75 9.06 -11.91
N VAL A 88 -13.99 10.07 -11.07
CA VAL A 88 -13.61 11.46 -11.35
C VAL A 88 -12.39 11.82 -10.55
N CYS A 89 -11.29 12.10 -11.24
CA CYS A 89 -10.06 12.58 -10.65
C CYS A 89 -9.84 14.05 -11.02
N VAL A 90 -9.35 14.86 -10.09
CA VAL A 90 -8.88 16.23 -10.38
C VAL A 90 -7.37 16.27 -10.16
N ARG A 91 -6.60 16.67 -11.17
CA ARG A 91 -5.17 16.96 -10.97
C ARG A 91 -5.02 18.41 -10.55
N ILE A 92 -4.57 18.63 -9.31
CA ILE A 92 -4.31 19.97 -8.75
C ILE A 92 -2.96 20.49 -9.21
N ASN A 93 -2.72 21.80 -9.06
CA ASN A 93 -1.39 22.37 -9.23
C ASN A 93 -0.41 21.86 -8.16
N ALA A 94 0.90 21.95 -8.45
CA ALA A 94 1.95 21.49 -7.55
C ALA A 94 1.97 22.26 -6.21
N LEU A 95 2.49 21.60 -5.16
CA LEU A 95 2.44 22.09 -3.78
C LEU A 95 3.41 23.25 -3.47
N ASP A 96 4.30 23.56 -4.42
CA ASP A 96 5.19 24.72 -4.44
C ASP A 96 4.54 25.96 -5.09
N THR A 97 3.30 25.82 -5.58
CA THR A 97 2.49 26.93 -6.10
C THR A 97 1.53 27.46 -5.04
N ASP A 98 1.02 28.67 -5.21
CA ASP A 98 -0.05 29.23 -4.36
C ASP A 98 -1.47 28.75 -4.79
N LEU A 99 -1.57 27.81 -5.73
CA LEU A 99 -2.83 27.46 -6.39
C LEU A 99 -3.51 26.22 -5.81
N TRP A 100 -2.74 25.25 -5.30
CA TRP A 100 -3.25 23.91 -4.98
C TRP A 100 -4.33 23.92 -3.88
N GLU A 101 -4.21 24.76 -2.84
CA GLU A 101 -5.23 24.87 -1.79
C GLU A 101 -6.55 25.42 -2.36
N THR A 102 -6.45 26.38 -3.28
CA THR A 102 -7.62 26.96 -3.97
C THR A 102 -8.25 25.95 -4.92
N ASP A 103 -7.42 25.15 -5.62
CA ASP A 103 -7.91 24.04 -6.44
C ASP A 103 -8.74 23.06 -5.60
N LEU A 104 -8.25 22.64 -4.43
CA LEU A 104 -9.00 21.77 -3.52
C LEU A 104 -10.29 22.44 -3.01
N ALA A 105 -10.20 23.67 -2.51
CA ALA A 105 -11.33 24.38 -1.92
C ALA A 105 -12.48 24.60 -2.90
N GLU A 106 -12.18 24.93 -4.16
CA GLU A 106 -13.21 25.19 -5.16
C GLU A 106 -13.75 23.93 -5.83
N THR A 107 -12.95 22.85 -5.89
CA THR A 107 -13.36 21.61 -6.58
C THR A 107 -13.91 20.53 -5.65
N LEU A 108 -13.74 20.63 -4.33
CA LEU A 108 -14.38 19.72 -3.37
C LEU A 108 -15.87 20.05 -3.16
N VAL A 109 -16.63 20.09 -4.25
CA VAL A 109 -18.03 20.53 -4.30
C VAL A 109 -18.92 19.57 -5.07
N GLY A 110 -20.24 19.79 -5.04
CA GLY A 110 -21.19 18.98 -5.79
C GLY A 110 -21.07 17.49 -5.47
N ARG A 111 -20.90 16.65 -6.51
CA ARG A 111 -20.69 15.19 -6.41
C ARG A 111 -19.42 14.81 -5.64
N ARG A 112 -18.48 15.74 -5.43
CA ARG A 112 -17.06 15.57 -5.07
C ARG A 112 -16.27 14.75 -6.11
N PRO A 113 -14.99 15.09 -6.35
CA PRO A 113 -14.06 14.17 -6.99
C PRO A 113 -13.93 12.89 -6.17
N ASP A 114 -13.69 11.77 -6.85
CA ASP A 114 -13.32 10.50 -6.22
C ASP A 114 -11.85 10.52 -5.76
N LEU A 115 -10.98 11.16 -6.56
CA LEU A 115 -9.54 11.22 -6.35
C LEU A 115 -8.99 12.62 -6.61
N TYR A 116 -7.99 13.03 -5.84
CA TYR A 116 -7.07 14.10 -6.25
C TYR A 116 -5.75 13.51 -6.72
N MET A 117 -5.35 13.84 -7.94
CA MET A 117 -4.00 13.58 -8.41
C MET A 117 -3.09 14.71 -7.93
N VAL A 118 -2.05 14.35 -7.18
CA VAL A 118 -1.12 15.31 -6.58
C VAL A 118 0.21 15.22 -7.34
N PRO A 119 0.60 16.27 -8.08
CA PRO A 119 1.90 16.32 -8.73
C PRO A 119 2.99 16.77 -7.74
N LYS A 120 4.22 16.54 -8.17
CA LYS A 120 5.53 16.81 -7.57
C LYS A 120 5.65 16.37 -6.12
N VAL A 121 5.06 15.24 -5.78
CA VAL A 121 5.13 14.67 -4.43
C VAL A 121 6.54 14.16 -4.19
N SER A 122 7.25 14.79 -3.26
CA SER A 122 8.65 14.50 -2.95
C SER A 122 8.82 13.68 -1.67
N SER A 123 7.83 13.74 -0.78
CA SER A 123 7.89 13.16 0.55
C SER A 123 6.49 12.80 1.10
N PRO A 124 6.41 11.97 2.16
CA PRO A 124 5.16 11.76 2.89
C PRO A 124 4.55 13.04 3.51
N ASP A 125 5.38 14.02 3.85
CA ASP A 125 4.95 15.29 4.46
C ASP A 125 4.11 16.13 3.50
N ASP A 126 4.40 16.06 2.20
CA ASP A 126 3.60 16.68 1.14
C ASP A 126 2.15 16.16 1.17
N LEU A 127 1.97 14.84 1.29
CA LEU A 127 0.63 14.25 1.40
C LEU A 127 -0.03 14.50 2.75
N ALA A 128 0.74 14.60 3.83
CA ALA A 128 0.20 14.99 5.13
C ALA A 128 -0.38 16.42 5.11
N ARG A 129 0.27 17.35 4.39
CA ARG A 129 -0.26 18.71 4.17
C ARG A 129 -1.57 18.67 3.39
N VAL A 130 -1.62 17.92 2.29
CA VAL A 130 -2.84 17.77 1.46
C VAL A 130 -3.98 17.13 2.26
N ASP A 131 -3.71 16.05 3.00
CA ASP A 131 -4.69 15.40 3.90
C ASP A 131 -5.22 16.39 4.95
N GLY A 132 -4.35 17.19 5.56
CA GLY A 132 -4.75 18.20 6.54
C GLY A 132 -5.71 19.25 5.98
N VAL A 133 -5.50 19.71 4.75
CA VAL A 133 -6.41 20.65 4.06
C VAL A 133 -7.73 19.96 3.69
N LEU A 134 -7.67 18.76 3.10
CA LEU A 134 -8.86 17.98 2.75
C LEU A 134 -9.74 17.70 3.98
N LYS A 135 -9.16 17.30 5.11
CA LYS A 135 -9.90 17.10 6.38
C LYS A 135 -10.68 18.33 6.79
N LYS A 136 -10.06 19.52 6.71
CA LYS A 136 -10.73 20.79 7.05
C LYS A 136 -11.87 21.09 6.09
N LEU A 137 -11.66 20.91 4.79
CA LEU A 137 -12.68 21.17 3.75
C LEU A 137 -13.85 20.18 3.82
N GLU A 138 -13.57 18.89 4.04
CA GLU A 138 -14.57 17.85 4.24
C GLU A 138 -15.43 18.15 5.48
N HIS A 139 -14.77 18.49 6.61
CA HIS A 139 -15.47 18.88 7.83
C HIS A 139 -16.33 20.14 7.63
N ALA A 140 -15.80 21.18 7.00
CA ALA A 140 -16.53 22.42 6.71
C ALA A 140 -17.74 22.18 5.78
N SER A 141 -17.65 21.17 4.91
CA SER A 141 -18.71 20.81 3.96
C SER A 141 -19.65 19.70 4.49
N MET A 142 -19.53 19.32 5.78
CA MET A 142 -20.28 18.21 6.40
C MET A 142 -20.16 16.89 5.63
N ARG A 143 -18.99 16.63 5.04
CA ARG A 143 -18.66 15.38 4.35
C ARG A 143 -17.94 14.44 5.31
N GLU A 144 -18.06 13.15 5.05
CA GLU A 144 -17.27 12.14 5.76
C GLU A 144 -15.77 12.42 5.56
N VAL A 145 -15.06 12.55 6.67
CA VAL A 145 -13.62 12.79 6.65
C VAL A 145 -12.93 11.52 6.17
N GLY A 146 -12.09 11.64 5.14
CA GLY A 146 -11.47 10.47 4.51
C GLY A 146 -12.16 10.02 3.23
N SER A 147 -13.27 10.65 2.83
CA SER A 147 -14.10 10.17 1.70
C SER A 147 -13.57 10.49 0.30
N THR A 148 -12.48 11.24 0.21
CA THR A 148 -11.78 11.55 -1.04
C THR A 148 -10.39 10.93 -1.04
N GLY A 149 -10.08 10.13 -2.07
CA GLY A 149 -8.80 9.45 -2.20
C GLY A 149 -7.72 10.31 -2.88
N LEU A 150 -6.49 9.81 -2.86
CA LEU A 150 -5.31 10.45 -3.44
C LEU A 150 -4.62 9.53 -4.46
N LEU A 151 -4.13 10.14 -5.54
CA LEU A 151 -3.32 9.55 -6.58
C LEU A 151 -2.03 10.38 -6.76
N PRO A 152 -1.02 10.24 -5.88
CA PRO A 152 0.24 10.95 -6.06
C PRO A 152 1.02 10.42 -7.26
N ILE A 153 1.76 11.32 -7.90
CA ILE A 153 2.79 10.99 -8.88
C ILE A 153 4.12 10.90 -8.12
N VAL A 154 4.63 9.68 -7.92
CA VAL A 154 5.66 9.39 -6.89
C VAL A 154 7.11 9.36 -7.40
N THR A 155 7.35 9.78 -8.64
CA THR A 155 8.72 9.77 -9.21
C THR A 155 9.04 10.94 -10.14
N GLU A 156 8.23 12.00 -10.18
CA GLU A 156 8.52 13.11 -11.09
C GLU A 156 9.64 14.04 -10.60
N VAL A 157 10.04 13.92 -9.33
CA VAL A 157 11.20 14.62 -8.75
C VAL A 157 12.23 13.60 -8.22
N PRO A 158 13.55 13.89 -8.25
CA PRO A 158 14.60 12.90 -7.98
C PRO A 158 14.57 12.27 -6.57
N GLN A 159 14.03 12.98 -5.58
CA GLN A 159 13.92 12.51 -4.21
C GLN A 159 12.77 11.50 -4.02
N ALA A 160 11.71 11.61 -4.82
CA ALA A 160 10.48 10.86 -4.64
C ALA A 160 10.65 9.32 -4.80
N PRO A 161 11.40 8.79 -5.78
CA PRO A 161 11.64 7.36 -5.92
C PRO A 161 12.25 6.71 -4.68
N LEU A 162 13.05 7.45 -3.90
CA LEU A 162 13.73 6.97 -2.70
C LEU A 162 12.75 6.78 -1.53
N GLN A 163 11.57 7.41 -1.59
CA GLN A 163 10.54 7.39 -0.55
C GLN A 163 9.19 6.87 -1.08
N ALA A 164 9.15 6.30 -2.29
CA ALA A 164 7.92 5.95 -2.99
C ALA A 164 7.00 5.04 -2.17
N HIS A 165 7.56 4.07 -1.42
CA HIS A 165 6.75 3.17 -0.59
C HIS A 165 6.14 3.88 0.64
N GLN A 166 6.85 4.84 1.23
CA GLN A 166 6.35 5.65 2.33
C GLN A 166 5.23 6.58 1.85
N ILE A 167 5.41 7.20 0.68
CA ILE A 167 4.40 8.02 0.02
C ILE A 167 3.15 7.17 -0.29
N ALA A 168 3.32 5.97 -0.83
CA ALA A 168 2.22 5.06 -1.14
C ALA A 168 1.43 4.58 0.10
N LYS A 169 2.01 4.67 1.30
CA LYS A 169 1.37 4.31 2.58
C LYS A 169 0.64 5.46 3.26
N CYS A 170 0.73 6.68 2.72
CA CYS A 170 0.05 7.83 3.29
C CYS A 170 -1.47 7.62 3.31
N ALA A 171 -2.14 8.29 4.25
CA ALA A 171 -3.60 8.26 4.35
C ALA A 171 -4.25 8.66 3.02
N ARG A 172 -5.40 8.05 2.70
CA ARG A 172 -6.19 8.27 1.47
C ARG A 172 -5.56 7.83 0.16
N VAL A 173 -4.30 7.41 0.14
CA VAL A 173 -3.69 6.95 -1.12
C VAL A 173 -4.40 5.68 -1.58
N GLU A 174 -5.11 5.77 -2.70
CA GLU A 174 -5.81 4.64 -3.32
C GLU A 174 -5.02 4.05 -4.50
N ALA A 175 -4.16 4.88 -5.09
CA ALA A 175 -3.36 4.54 -6.25
C ALA A 175 -2.11 5.42 -6.29
N VAL A 176 -1.05 4.98 -6.97
CA VAL A 176 0.13 5.82 -7.26
C VAL A 176 0.49 5.70 -8.73
N THR A 177 1.05 6.78 -9.29
CA THR A 177 1.57 6.79 -10.67
C THR A 177 2.96 7.41 -10.71
N TRP A 178 3.53 7.53 -11.90
CA TRP A 178 4.89 7.98 -12.12
C TRP A 178 4.99 8.86 -13.37
N GLY A 179 6.01 9.72 -13.44
CA GLY A 179 6.20 10.70 -14.52
C GLY A 179 7.60 10.64 -15.09
N ALA A 180 7.73 10.21 -16.35
CA ALA A 180 9.04 10.10 -17.00
C ALA A 180 9.52 11.39 -17.66
N GLU A 181 8.60 12.26 -18.09
CA GLU A 181 8.91 13.52 -18.76
C GLU A 181 9.46 14.54 -17.76
N ASP A 182 8.72 14.80 -16.68
CA ASP A 182 9.13 15.73 -15.62
C ASP A 182 10.41 15.27 -14.92
N LEU A 183 10.52 13.97 -14.60
CA LEU A 183 11.76 13.44 -14.01
C LEU A 183 12.97 13.65 -14.96
N SER A 184 12.76 13.57 -16.27
CA SER A 184 13.84 13.81 -17.23
C SER A 184 14.31 15.26 -17.19
N ALA A 185 13.37 16.21 -17.06
CA ALA A 185 13.67 17.62 -16.92
C ALA A 185 14.42 17.89 -15.61
N GLU A 186 13.91 17.37 -14.48
CA GLU A 186 14.53 17.52 -13.15
C GLU A 186 15.94 16.94 -13.06
N LEU A 187 16.19 15.80 -13.72
CA LEU A 187 17.53 15.20 -13.78
C LEU A 187 18.47 15.90 -14.77
N GLY A 188 17.99 16.82 -15.60
CA GLY A 188 18.76 17.40 -16.71
C GLY A 188 19.09 16.40 -17.82
N ALA A 189 18.30 15.34 -17.94
CA ALA A 189 18.49 14.32 -18.97
C ALA A 189 17.98 14.83 -20.33
N LYS A 190 18.76 14.58 -21.40
CA LYS A 190 18.39 14.99 -22.77
C LYS A 190 17.18 14.24 -23.34
N ARG A 191 16.88 13.06 -22.79
CA ARG A 191 15.78 12.17 -23.21
C ARG A 191 15.57 11.11 -22.13
N ASN A 192 14.34 10.61 -22.01
CA ASN A 192 13.99 9.52 -21.11
C ASN A 192 14.02 8.13 -21.78
N ARG A 193 14.06 8.07 -23.12
CA ARG A 193 14.06 6.84 -23.92
C ARG A 193 15.25 6.77 -24.88
N ASN A 194 15.67 5.56 -25.23
CA ASN A 194 16.66 5.31 -26.28
C ASN A 194 16.03 5.36 -27.68
N SER A 195 16.86 5.19 -28.74
CA SER A 195 16.39 5.22 -30.13
C SER A 195 15.46 4.07 -30.53
N LYS A 196 15.35 3.02 -29.70
CA LYS A 196 14.41 1.91 -29.87
C LYS A 196 13.10 2.13 -29.11
N GLY A 197 12.92 3.27 -28.45
CA GLY A 197 11.71 3.61 -27.70
C GLY A 197 11.67 3.05 -26.28
N HIS A 198 12.70 2.35 -25.80
CA HIS A 198 12.72 1.85 -24.41
C HIS A 198 13.21 2.93 -23.45
N TYR A 199 12.67 2.95 -22.24
CA TYR A 199 13.17 3.80 -21.16
C TYR A 199 14.67 3.55 -20.91
N LEU A 200 15.43 4.62 -20.63
CA LEU A 200 16.78 4.49 -20.10
C LEU A 200 16.72 4.00 -18.64
N ASP A 201 17.80 3.37 -18.17
CA ASP A 201 17.85 2.60 -16.92
C ASP A 201 17.27 3.32 -15.71
N VAL A 202 17.56 4.62 -15.53
CA VAL A 202 17.04 5.40 -14.39
C VAL A 202 15.51 5.56 -14.42
N PHE A 203 14.92 5.75 -15.60
CA PHE A 203 13.47 5.89 -15.75
C PHE A 203 12.78 4.54 -15.64
N GLN A 204 13.39 3.48 -16.19
CA GLN A 204 12.90 2.11 -16.00
C GLN A 204 12.96 1.68 -14.53
N LEU A 205 13.99 2.08 -13.80
CA LEU A 205 14.08 1.89 -12.36
C LEU A 205 12.95 2.62 -11.63
N CYS A 206 12.67 3.88 -11.97
CA CYS A 206 11.58 4.65 -11.35
C CYS A 206 10.20 4.04 -11.62
N ARG A 207 9.93 3.58 -12.85
CA ARG A 207 8.74 2.78 -13.20
C ARG A 207 8.62 1.55 -12.31
N SER A 208 9.72 0.82 -12.14
CA SER A 208 9.76 -0.42 -11.34
C SER A 208 9.56 -0.15 -9.84
N LEU A 209 10.17 0.92 -9.31
CA LEU A 209 9.99 1.36 -7.93
C LEU A 209 8.56 1.79 -7.64
N THR A 210 7.91 2.47 -8.59
CA THR A 210 6.49 2.84 -8.47
C THR A 210 5.61 1.62 -8.30
N LEU A 211 5.80 0.61 -9.16
CA LEU A 211 5.06 -0.65 -9.06
C LEU A 211 5.28 -1.33 -7.71
N LEU A 212 6.55 -1.48 -7.29
CA LEU A 212 6.88 -2.13 -6.02
C LEU A 212 6.33 -1.35 -4.82
N ALA A 213 6.39 -0.03 -4.85
CA ALA A 213 5.85 0.85 -3.82
C ALA A 213 4.33 0.67 -3.69
N ALA A 214 3.61 0.73 -4.81
CA ALA A 214 2.17 0.56 -4.89
C ALA A 214 1.73 -0.81 -4.32
N LYS A 215 2.30 -1.89 -4.87
CA LYS A 215 1.94 -3.26 -4.46
C LYS A 215 2.35 -3.54 -3.02
N GLY A 216 3.48 -3.02 -2.57
CA GLY A 216 3.92 -3.12 -1.18
C GLY A 216 3.00 -2.38 -0.20
N ALA A 217 2.33 -1.32 -0.65
CA ALA A 217 1.37 -0.57 0.15
C ALA A 217 -0.09 -1.06 -0.02
N ASN A 218 -0.32 -2.07 -0.85
CA ASN A 218 -1.66 -2.56 -1.24
C ASN A 218 -2.55 -1.49 -1.89
N VAL A 219 -1.96 -0.57 -2.66
CA VAL A 219 -2.68 0.43 -3.46
C VAL A 219 -2.51 0.13 -4.96
N GLN A 220 -3.33 0.75 -5.81
CA GLN A 220 -3.25 0.50 -7.25
C GLN A 220 -1.97 1.12 -7.86
N ALA A 221 -1.33 0.39 -8.76
CA ALA A 221 -0.19 0.85 -9.54
C ALA A 221 -0.68 1.33 -10.91
N ILE A 222 -0.55 2.62 -11.20
CA ILE A 222 -0.94 3.19 -12.49
C ILE A 222 0.33 3.52 -13.29
N ASP A 223 0.38 3.03 -14.52
CA ASP A 223 1.49 3.31 -15.42
C ASP A 223 1.33 4.67 -16.11
N THR A 224 2.45 5.26 -16.53
CA THR A 224 2.49 6.63 -17.05
C THR A 224 1.96 6.76 -18.48
N VAL A 225 1.90 7.99 -18.97
CA VAL A 225 1.43 8.32 -20.33
C VAL A 225 2.35 7.78 -21.41
N TYR A 226 1.78 7.41 -22.56
CA TYR A 226 2.55 7.17 -23.78
C TYR A 226 2.49 8.42 -24.66
N THR A 227 3.63 9.10 -24.86
CA THR A 227 3.68 10.45 -25.46
C THR A 227 3.69 10.46 -26.99
N ASN A 228 4.10 9.37 -27.64
CA ASN A 228 4.11 9.29 -29.10
C ASN A 228 2.71 8.96 -29.66
N LEU A 229 1.88 9.98 -29.84
CA LEU A 229 0.49 9.83 -30.28
C LEU A 229 0.29 9.16 -31.66
N ARG A 230 1.34 9.13 -32.48
CA ARG A 230 1.29 8.52 -33.83
C ARG A 230 1.56 7.02 -33.81
N ASP A 231 2.17 6.52 -32.74
CA ASP A 231 2.59 5.13 -32.61
C ASP A 231 1.64 4.35 -31.69
N LEU A 232 0.46 4.03 -32.22
CA LEU A 232 -0.54 3.25 -31.49
C LEU A 232 -0.06 1.81 -31.22
N ALA A 233 0.78 1.24 -32.10
CA ALA A 233 1.36 -0.08 -31.89
C ALA A 233 2.33 -0.09 -30.71
N GLY A 234 3.21 0.92 -30.63
CA GLY A 234 4.09 1.12 -29.48
C GLY A 234 3.30 1.37 -28.18
N CYS A 235 2.22 2.16 -28.24
CA CYS A 235 1.31 2.35 -27.11
C CYS A 235 0.68 1.03 -26.64
N GLN A 236 0.26 0.18 -27.58
CA GLN A 236 -0.32 -1.14 -27.28
C GLN A 236 0.71 -2.06 -26.64
N SER A 237 1.90 -2.21 -27.24
CA SER A 237 2.95 -3.06 -26.69
C SER A 237 3.37 -2.63 -25.27
N GLU A 238 3.48 -1.32 -25.02
CA GLU A 238 3.80 -0.83 -23.68
C GLU A 238 2.66 -1.06 -22.67
N ALA A 239 1.40 -0.88 -23.08
CA ALA A 239 0.26 -1.15 -22.21
C ALA A 239 0.17 -2.64 -21.83
N GLU A 240 0.40 -3.53 -22.78
CA GLU A 240 0.48 -4.97 -22.56
C GLU A 240 1.64 -5.34 -21.62
N GLU A 241 2.82 -4.77 -21.83
CA GLU A 241 3.98 -4.96 -20.93
C GLU A 241 3.66 -4.49 -19.50
N SER A 242 2.99 -3.34 -19.35
CA SER A 242 2.57 -2.81 -18.05
C SER A 242 1.60 -3.74 -17.33
N ALA A 243 0.59 -4.25 -18.04
CA ALA A 243 -0.36 -5.21 -17.50
C ALA A 243 0.33 -6.52 -17.07
N GLN A 244 1.23 -7.05 -17.91
CA GLN A 244 2.00 -8.26 -17.62
C GLN A 244 2.92 -8.10 -16.41
N THR A 245 3.52 -6.93 -16.24
CA THR A 245 4.42 -6.62 -15.11
C THR A 245 3.64 -6.44 -13.80
N GLY A 246 2.34 -6.14 -13.88
CA GLY A 246 1.43 -6.12 -12.73
C GLY A 246 0.84 -4.74 -12.41
N PHE A 247 1.00 -3.74 -13.28
CA PHE A 247 0.23 -2.50 -13.17
C PHE A 247 -1.28 -2.78 -13.29
N ASP A 248 -2.09 -1.92 -12.67
CA ASP A 248 -3.55 -2.03 -12.65
C ASP A 248 -4.23 -1.18 -13.73
N GLY A 249 -3.51 -0.20 -14.27
CA GLY A 249 -4.00 0.68 -15.32
C GLY A 249 -2.94 1.59 -15.91
N LYS A 250 -3.35 2.48 -16.82
CA LYS A 250 -2.45 3.42 -17.49
C LYS A 250 -3.09 4.78 -17.72
N LEU A 251 -2.28 5.83 -17.60
CA LEU A 251 -2.66 7.19 -17.97
C LEU A 251 -2.78 7.33 -19.49
N THR A 252 -3.79 8.05 -19.96
CA THR A 252 -4.03 8.30 -21.39
C THR A 252 -4.21 9.79 -21.65
N ILE A 253 -3.65 10.27 -22.76
CA ILE A 253 -3.67 11.69 -23.16
C ILE A 253 -4.33 11.90 -24.53
N HIS A 254 -4.67 10.81 -25.23
CA HIS A 254 -5.42 10.84 -26.48
C HIS A 254 -6.54 9.78 -26.46
N PRO A 255 -7.75 10.07 -27.00
CA PRO A 255 -8.87 9.13 -26.98
C PRO A 255 -8.56 7.74 -27.55
N ASP A 256 -7.74 7.68 -28.60
CA ASP A 256 -7.34 6.41 -29.24
C ASP A 256 -6.54 5.47 -28.31
N GLN A 257 -5.99 5.99 -27.21
CA GLN A 257 -5.26 5.20 -26.21
C GLN A 257 -6.20 4.53 -25.19
N ILE A 258 -7.45 5.00 -25.06
CA ILE A 258 -8.39 4.54 -24.03
C ILE A 258 -8.72 3.07 -24.23
N ASP A 259 -9.07 2.68 -25.47
CA ASP A 259 -9.41 1.29 -25.76
C ASP A 259 -8.20 0.36 -25.71
N ILE A 260 -7.02 0.87 -26.06
CA ILE A 260 -5.75 0.16 -25.92
C ILE A 260 -5.49 -0.16 -24.44
N ALA A 261 -5.57 0.85 -23.56
CA ALA A 261 -5.39 0.65 -22.12
C ALA A 261 -6.46 -0.30 -21.57
N ASN A 262 -7.74 -0.05 -21.86
CA ASN A 262 -8.82 -0.92 -21.41
C ASN A 262 -8.63 -2.38 -21.83
N ALA A 263 -8.21 -2.64 -23.07
CA ALA A 263 -7.93 -3.99 -23.55
C ALA A 263 -6.77 -4.64 -22.78
N ALA A 264 -5.64 -3.93 -22.64
CA ALA A 264 -4.45 -4.47 -21.98
C ALA A 264 -4.68 -4.84 -20.50
N PHE A 265 -5.47 -4.05 -19.78
CA PHE A 265 -5.75 -4.28 -18.34
C PHE A 265 -7.03 -5.07 -18.08
N THR A 266 -7.69 -5.60 -19.12
CA THR A 266 -8.83 -6.52 -18.96
C THR A 266 -8.35 -7.95 -19.12
N PRO A 267 -8.48 -8.81 -18.09
CA PRO A 267 -8.16 -10.23 -18.24
C PRO A 267 -8.96 -10.86 -19.39
N SER A 268 -8.27 -11.65 -20.22
CA SER A 268 -8.89 -12.36 -21.33
C SER A 268 -9.81 -13.48 -20.82
N ALA A 269 -10.77 -13.89 -21.65
CA ALA A 269 -11.65 -15.02 -21.33
C ALA A 269 -10.87 -16.32 -21.05
N VAL A 270 -9.72 -16.49 -21.71
CA VAL A 270 -8.83 -17.64 -21.50
C VAL A 270 -8.19 -17.58 -20.11
N GLU A 271 -7.61 -16.44 -19.73
CA GLU A 271 -7.01 -16.26 -18.40
C GLU A 271 -8.04 -16.42 -17.27
N LEU A 272 -9.27 -15.96 -17.49
CA LEU A 272 -10.37 -16.13 -16.53
C LEU A 272 -10.83 -17.58 -16.42
N ALA A 273 -10.94 -18.31 -17.54
CA ALA A 273 -11.26 -19.73 -17.52
C ALA A 273 -10.18 -20.53 -16.78
N GLU A 274 -8.90 -20.26 -17.07
CA GLU A 274 -7.78 -20.91 -16.41
C GLU A 274 -7.73 -20.58 -14.90
N ALA A 275 -8.00 -19.34 -14.51
CA ALA A 275 -8.10 -18.95 -13.11
C ALA A 275 -9.22 -19.69 -12.38
N ARG A 276 -10.42 -19.82 -12.99
CA ARG A 276 -11.55 -20.57 -12.42
C ARG A 276 -11.22 -22.06 -12.29
N GLU A 277 -10.64 -22.67 -13.32
CA GLU A 277 -10.21 -24.08 -13.29
C GLU A 277 -9.16 -24.33 -12.19
N LEU A 278 -8.19 -23.42 -12.06
CA LEU A 278 -7.13 -23.54 -11.06
C LEU A 278 -7.68 -23.46 -9.63
N LEU A 279 -8.59 -22.53 -9.36
CA LEU A 279 -9.23 -22.39 -8.05
C LEU A 279 -10.11 -23.59 -7.70
N ALA A 280 -10.90 -24.09 -8.66
CA ALA A 280 -11.71 -25.30 -8.48
C ALA A 280 -10.82 -26.53 -8.19
N ALA A 281 -9.70 -26.68 -8.90
CA ALA A 281 -8.75 -27.77 -8.65
C ALA A 281 -8.10 -27.70 -7.27
N ALA A 282 -8.00 -26.51 -6.66
CA ALA A 282 -7.41 -26.32 -5.35
C ALA A 282 -8.34 -26.71 -4.18
N GLU A 283 -9.66 -26.76 -4.40
CA GLU A 283 -10.64 -27.07 -3.34
C GLU A 283 -10.42 -28.43 -2.68
N THR A 284 -9.87 -29.39 -3.42
CA THR A 284 -9.61 -30.76 -2.96
C THR A 284 -8.13 -31.05 -2.70
N GLN A 285 -7.26 -30.03 -2.68
CA GLN A 285 -5.81 -30.18 -2.60
C GLN A 285 -5.25 -29.46 -1.38
N ASP A 286 -4.38 -30.14 -0.62
CA ASP A 286 -3.66 -29.53 0.50
C ASP A 286 -2.24 -29.15 0.10
N GLY A 287 -1.88 -27.87 0.31
CA GLY A 287 -0.53 -27.39 0.05
C GLY A 287 -0.21 -27.22 -1.44
N ALA A 288 1.01 -27.56 -1.84
CA ALA A 288 1.46 -27.42 -3.23
C ALA A 288 1.05 -28.65 -4.06
N PHE A 289 0.47 -28.43 -5.23
CA PHE A 289 -0.03 -29.50 -6.10
C PHE A 289 0.37 -29.29 -7.56
N ARG A 290 0.15 -30.29 -8.42
CA ARG A 290 0.41 -30.17 -9.86
C ARG A 290 -0.87 -29.83 -10.60
N PHE A 291 -0.83 -28.81 -11.45
CA PHE A 291 -1.92 -28.40 -12.34
C PHE A 291 -1.36 -28.12 -13.74
N LYS A 292 -1.93 -28.74 -14.79
CA LYS A 292 -1.50 -28.62 -16.20
C LYS A 292 0.03 -28.69 -16.39
N GLY A 293 0.70 -29.58 -15.66
CA GLY A 293 2.16 -29.79 -15.75
C GLY A 293 3.02 -28.79 -14.95
N GLN A 294 2.41 -27.81 -14.28
CA GLN A 294 3.10 -26.84 -13.43
C GLN A 294 2.85 -27.12 -11.94
N MET A 295 3.79 -26.70 -11.10
CA MET A 295 3.64 -26.76 -9.64
C MET A 295 2.94 -25.49 -9.17
N VAL A 296 1.81 -25.66 -8.50
CA VAL A 296 0.97 -24.59 -7.98
C VAL A 296 1.09 -24.55 -6.47
N ASP A 297 1.14 -23.33 -5.94
CA ASP A 297 1.12 -23.04 -4.51
C ASP A 297 0.22 -21.83 -4.21
N LYS A 298 0.22 -21.38 -2.94
CA LYS A 298 -0.64 -20.28 -2.46
C LYS A 298 -0.51 -18.98 -3.28
N PRO A 299 0.70 -18.49 -3.64
CA PRO A 299 0.86 -17.36 -4.56
C PRO A 299 0.07 -17.47 -5.87
N HIS A 300 0.10 -18.62 -6.54
CA HIS A 300 -0.61 -18.84 -7.80
C HIS A 300 -2.13 -18.77 -7.62
N LEU A 301 -2.65 -19.32 -6.53
CA LEU A 301 -4.08 -19.23 -6.20
C LEU A 301 -4.52 -17.79 -5.91
N ARG A 302 -3.69 -17.02 -5.19
CA ARG A 302 -3.96 -15.59 -4.94
C ARG A 302 -3.96 -14.77 -6.23
N GLN A 303 -3.07 -15.10 -7.17
CA GLN A 303 -3.03 -14.45 -8.49
C GLN A 303 -4.30 -14.76 -9.28
N ALA A 304 -4.73 -16.02 -9.32
CA ALA A 304 -5.96 -16.43 -9.98
C ALA A 304 -7.20 -15.74 -9.41
N GLN A 305 -7.33 -15.68 -8.07
CA GLN A 305 -8.43 -14.96 -7.44
C GLN A 305 -8.46 -13.48 -7.84
N ARG A 306 -7.31 -12.80 -7.83
CA ARG A 306 -7.20 -11.39 -8.24
C ARG A 306 -7.62 -11.15 -9.69
N PHE A 307 -7.41 -12.11 -10.59
CA PHE A 307 -7.88 -12.01 -11.97
C PHE A 307 -9.40 -12.06 -12.06
N LEU A 308 -10.05 -12.92 -11.26
CA LEU A 308 -11.52 -12.99 -11.21
C LEU A 308 -12.12 -11.72 -10.60
N ASP A 309 -11.57 -11.25 -9.49
CA ASP A 309 -12.03 -10.03 -8.81
C ASP A 309 -12.01 -8.82 -9.76
N ARG A 310 -10.96 -8.71 -10.60
CA ARG A 310 -10.85 -7.67 -11.63
C ARG A 310 -11.87 -7.79 -12.76
N ALA A 311 -12.25 -9.00 -13.15
CA ALA A 311 -13.16 -9.24 -14.27
C ALA A 311 -14.62 -9.01 -13.92
N ASP A 312 -15.04 -9.41 -12.72
CA ASP A 312 -16.44 -9.32 -12.29
C ASP A 312 -16.84 -7.87 -11.93
N GLY A 313 -15.94 -6.89 -12.10
CA GLY A 313 -16.15 -5.52 -11.65
C GLY A 313 -16.30 -5.42 -10.12
N ALA A 314 -16.05 -6.53 -9.42
CA ALA A 314 -16.14 -6.71 -7.99
C ALA A 314 -14.91 -6.13 -7.31
N GLY A 315 -14.67 -4.84 -7.56
CA GLY A 315 -14.22 -4.06 -6.43
C GLY A 315 -15.22 -4.24 -5.27
N ASP A 316 -16.53 -4.22 -5.50
CA ASP A 316 -17.54 -4.12 -4.43
C ASP A 316 -17.67 -5.33 -3.47
N ALA A 317 -16.82 -6.35 -3.60
CA ALA A 317 -16.73 -7.40 -2.60
C ALA A 317 -15.57 -7.11 -1.63
N PRO A 318 -15.80 -6.94 -0.31
CA PRO A 318 -14.69 -6.99 0.64
C PRO A 318 -13.98 -8.32 0.40
N LEU A 319 -12.64 -8.28 0.37
CA LEU A 319 -11.80 -9.47 0.38
C LEU A 319 -12.45 -10.49 1.31
N SER A 320 -13.04 -11.56 0.76
CA SER A 320 -13.41 -12.68 1.60
C SER A 320 -12.07 -13.21 2.08
N SER A 321 -11.68 -12.76 3.27
CA SER A 321 -10.62 -13.40 4.00
C SER A 321 -11.04 -14.86 4.02
N VAL A 322 -10.25 -15.72 3.40
CA VAL A 322 -10.14 -17.07 3.94
C VAL A 322 -9.60 -16.80 5.34
N ALA A 323 -10.52 -16.64 6.28
CA ALA A 323 -10.25 -16.39 7.67
C ALA A 323 -9.53 -17.63 8.18
N LEU A 324 -8.21 -17.62 8.08
CA LEU A 324 -7.42 -18.29 9.09
C LEU A 324 -7.80 -17.57 10.37
N ALA A 325 -8.63 -18.22 11.19
CA ALA A 325 -9.01 -17.72 12.50
C ALA A 325 -7.74 -17.25 13.20
N ALA A 326 -7.59 -15.93 13.32
CA ALA A 326 -6.61 -15.37 14.23
C ALA A 326 -7.00 -15.88 15.62
N PRO A 327 -6.05 -16.37 16.44
CA PRO A 327 -6.38 -16.72 17.82
C PRO A 327 -7.03 -15.50 18.46
N ALA A 328 -8.20 -15.69 19.06
CA ALA A 328 -8.93 -14.62 19.72
C ALA A 328 -8.02 -14.01 20.81
N TRP A 329 -7.71 -12.73 20.66
CA TRP A 329 -6.99 -11.97 21.69
C TRP A 329 -7.99 -11.60 22.79
N PRO A 330 -7.60 -11.66 24.07
CA PRO A 330 -8.45 -11.13 25.13
C PRO A 330 -8.60 -9.61 24.93
N GLU A 331 -9.85 -9.12 24.88
CA GLU A 331 -10.13 -7.69 24.69
C GLU A 331 -9.66 -6.86 25.91
N GLY A 332 -8.86 -5.81 25.68
CA GLY A 332 -8.46 -4.82 26.67
C GLY A 332 -7.13 -4.10 26.35
N PRO A 333 -6.87 -2.92 26.94
CA PRO A 333 -5.59 -2.22 26.76
C PRO A 333 -4.44 -2.99 27.44
N HIS A 334 -3.55 -3.58 26.65
CA HIS A 334 -2.32 -4.18 27.14
C HIS A 334 -1.30 -3.08 27.47
N HIS A 335 -1.33 -2.57 28.70
CA HIS A 335 -0.21 -1.83 29.26
C HIS A 335 0.94 -2.81 29.51
N GLY A 336 2.17 -2.41 29.20
CA GLY A 336 3.36 -3.18 29.57
C GLY A 336 3.35 -3.45 31.07
N LYS A 337 3.67 -4.67 31.48
CA LYS A 337 3.79 -5.03 32.90
C LYS A 337 5.10 -4.49 33.47
N TRP A 338 5.05 -3.94 34.67
CA TRP A 338 6.24 -3.62 35.46
C TRP A 338 6.95 -4.91 35.88
N PHE A 339 8.26 -4.84 36.12
CA PHE A 339 9.07 -6.01 36.46
C PHE A 339 8.51 -6.80 37.66
N ASP A 340 8.00 -6.08 38.67
CA ASP A 340 7.43 -6.67 39.88
C ASP A 340 6.04 -7.31 39.67
N GLU A 341 5.45 -7.12 38.49
CA GLU A 341 4.16 -7.71 38.10
C GLU A 341 4.34 -9.01 37.29
N LEU A 342 5.59 -9.42 37.03
CA LEU A 342 5.91 -10.68 36.39
C LEU A 342 5.92 -11.80 37.44
N VAL A 343 5.10 -12.82 37.22
CA VAL A 343 5.05 -14.03 38.05
C VAL A 343 5.69 -15.21 37.33
N GLU A 344 6.31 -16.11 38.08
CA GLU A 344 6.87 -17.35 37.54
C GLU A 344 5.79 -18.15 36.81
N GLY A 345 6.07 -18.55 35.56
CA GLY A 345 5.12 -19.26 34.71
C GLY A 345 4.16 -18.37 33.92
N LEU A 346 4.26 -17.04 34.00
CA LEU A 346 3.46 -16.12 33.18
C LEU A 346 3.73 -16.33 31.69
N ILE A 347 2.68 -16.63 30.93
CA ILE A 347 2.73 -16.79 29.48
C ILE A 347 2.19 -15.51 28.84
N ILE A 348 3.06 -14.76 28.15
CA ILE A 348 2.67 -13.56 27.41
C ILE A 348 2.65 -13.91 25.91
N PRO A 349 1.48 -13.96 25.27
CA PRO A 349 1.41 -14.12 23.82
C PRO A 349 1.87 -12.84 23.14
N HIS A 350 3.03 -12.85 22.49
CA HIS A 350 3.47 -11.75 21.63
C HIS A 350 3.10 -12.03 20.16
N ALA A 351 2.76 -11.02 19.38
CA ALA A 351 2.79 -11.13 17.91
C ALA A 351 4.19 -10.79 17.41
N LEU A 352 4.72 -11.54 16.43
CA LEU A 352 5.93 -11.16 15.70
C LEU A 352 5.62 -9.92 14.86
N THR A 353 5.85 -8.74 15.42
CA THR A 353 5.54 -7.46 14.75
C THR A 353 6.72 -6.88 13.98
N ARG A 354 7.97 -7.26 14.30
CA ARG A 354 9.18 -7.03 13.48
C ARG A 354 10.40 -7.81 13.98
N THR A 355 11.43 -7.93 13.15
CA THR A 355 12.76 -8.46 13.53
C THR A 355 13.45 -7.50 14.51
N VAL A 356 14.06 -8.04 15.58
CA VAL A 356 14.93 -7.28 16.49
C VAL A 356 16.15 -6.79 15.70
N THR A 357 16.32 -5.46 15.64
CA THR A 357 17.41 -4.82 14.91
C THR A 357 18.57 -4.45 15.84
N GLU A 358 19.70 -4.05 15.26
CA GLU A 358 20.84 -3.55 16.04
C GLU A 358 20.48 -2.29 16.85
N THR A 359 19.52 -1.49 16.37
CA THR A 359 18.98 -0.33 17.10
C THR A 359 18.24 -0.75 18.38
N ASP A 360 17.52 -1.87 18.36
CA ASP A 360 16.81 -2.38 19.53
C ASP A 360 17.78 -2.91 20.60
N ASN A 361 18.87 -3.56 20.15
CA ASN A 361 19.97 -3.96 21.02
C ASN A 361 20.62 -2.76 21.70
N ILE A 362 20.91 -1.68 20.95
CA ILE A 362 21.50 -0.46 21.50
C ILE A 362 20.56 0.16 22.52
N LEU A 363 19.27 0.32 22.19
CA LEU A 363 18.28 0.88 23.11
C LEU A 363 18.19 0.08 24.41
N PHE A 364 18.15 -1.26 24.33
CA PHE A 364 18.07 -2.11 25.51
C PHE A 364 19.36 -2.06 26.34
N THR A 365 20.53 -2.12 25.71
CA THR A 365 21.83 -1.97 26.39
C THR A 365 21.96 -0.60 27.06
N THR A 366 21.47 0.47 26.44
CA THR A 366 21.48 1.82 27.04
C THR A 366 20.53 1.92 28.24
N LEU A 367 19.32 1.35 28.14
CA LEU A 367 18.32 1.41 29.21
C LEU A 367 18.67 0.51 30.41
N SER A 368 19.27 -0.65 30.15
CA SER A 368 19.65 -1.61 31.19
C SER A 368 21.10 -1.48 31.67
N LEU A 369 21.90 -0.63 31.01
CA LEU A 369 23.35 -0.53 31.16
C LEU A 369 24.09 -1.88 31.00
N ASN A 370 23.44 -2.87 30.35
CA ASN A 370 24.01 -4.19 30.13
C ASN A 370 24.69 -4.23 28.75
N PRO A 371 26.04 -4.34 28.69
CA PRO A 371 26.80 -4.29 27.43
C PRO A 371 26.66 -5.56 26.57
N ALA A 372 26.00 -6.61 27.07
CA ALA A 372 25.79 -7.83 26.30
C ALA A 372 24.70 -7.60 25.22
N LYS A 373 25.01 -7.99 23.97
CA LYS A 373 24.02 -8.02 22.88
C LYS A 373 22.87 -8.96 23.25
N LEU A 374 21.64 -8.57 22.94
CA LEU A 374 20.45 -9.38 23.20
C LEU A 374 20.41 -10.56 22.21
N HIS A 375 21.12 -11.63 22.53
CA HIS A 375 21.11 -12.89 21.76
C HIS A 375 19.92 -13.74 22.19
N LEU A 376 18.73 -13.37 21.72
CA LEU A 376 17.54 -14.23 21.81
C LEU A 376 17.53 -15.19 20.62
N ASP A 377 18.52 -16.07 20.55
CA ASP A 377 18.52 -17.18 19.60
C ASP A 377 18.42 -18.53 20.33
N TYR A 378 17.92 -19.53 19.61
CA TYR A 378 17.68 -20.87 20.15
C TYR A 378 18.93 -21.52 20.74
N GLU A 379 20.09 -21.27 20.12
CA GLU A 379 21.36 -21.87 20.52
C GLU A 379 21.90 -21.29 21.83
N SER A 380 21.65 -20.01 22.10
CA SER A 380 21.98 -19.37 23.38
C SER A 380 20.95 -19.71 24.48
N ALA A 381 19.68 -19.90 24.12
CA ALA A 381 18.62 -20.26 25.06
C ALA A 381 18.72 -21.71 25.58
N LYS A 382 19.25 -22.65 24.77
CA LYS A 382 19.33 -24.08 25.12
C LYS A 382 20.21 -24.37 26.36
N THR A 383 21.18 -23.51 26.62
CA THR A 383 22.10 -23.64 27.76
C THR A 383 21.67 -22.80 28.97
N SER A 384 20.60 -22.01 28.84
CA SER A 384 20.07 -21.22 29.95
C SER A 384 19.25 -22.11 30.89
N HIS A 385 19.23 -21.76 32.18
CA HIS A 385 18.44 -22.48 33.18
C HIS A 385 16.92 -22.34 32.96
N PHE A 386 16.48 -21.42 32.09
CA PHE A 386 15.08 -21.15 31.77
C PHE A 386 14.50 -22.06 30.67
N GLY A 387 15.33 -22.89 30.02
CA GLY A 387 14.93 -23.83 28.97
C GLY A 387 14.92 -23.22 27.55
N PRO A 388 14.78 -24.06 26.50
CA PRO A 388 14.81 -23.60 25.12
C PRO A 388 13.56 -22.79 24.75
N CYS A 389 13.76 -21.67 24.05
CA CYS A 389 12.66 -20.88 23.48
C CYS A 389 12.01 -21.65 22.32
N SER A 390 10.72 -21.98 22.44
CA SER A 390 9.95 -22.73 21.44
C SER A 390 9.46 -21.84 20.28
N SER A 391 10.36 -21.11 19.63
CA SER A 391 10.10 -20.58 18.28
C SER A 391 11.38 -20.19 17.55
N VAL A 392 11.82 -20.99 16.58
CA VAL A 392 12.73 -20.53 15.53
C VAL A 392 12.33 -21.11 14.19
N THR A 393 11.96 -20.22 13.26
CA THR A 393 11.92 -20.54 11.83
C THR A 393 13.36 -20.70 11.34
N ARG A 394 13.66 -21.89 10.85
CA ARG A 394 14.97 -22.35 10.34
C ARG A 394 15.49 -21.40 9.23
N CYS A 395 16.57 -20.67 9.48
CA CYS A 395 17.31 -19.97 8.44
C CYS A 395 18.11 -21.00 7.62
N VAL A 396 17.62 -21.35 6.42
CA VAL A 396 18.26 -22.34 5.54
C VAL A 396 19.48 -21.72 4.85
N ARG A 397 20.69 -21.98 5.36
CA ARG A 397 21.92 -21.96 4.54
C ARG A 397 21.99 -23.27 3.74
N ARG A 398 22.06 -23.17 2.40
CA ARG A 398 22.26 -24.31 1.49
C ARG A 398 23.55 -25.08 1.85
N PRO A 399 23.52 -26.43 1.97
CA PRO A 399 24.74 -27.23 1.99
C PRO A 399 25.16 -27.64 0.56
N ARG A 400 26.47 -27.57 0.28
CA ARG A 400 27.11 -28.34 -0.80
C ARG A 400 27.10 -29.83 -0.45
N CYS A 401 27.02 -30.67 -1.48
CA CYS A 401 27.07 -32.14 -1.52
C CYS A 401 27.77 -32.88 -0.36
N SER A 402 27.09 -33.87 0.23
CA SER A 402 27.45 -35.31 0.17
C SER A 402 26.33 -36.19 0.75
N LYS A 403 26.34 -37.48 0.40
CA LYS A 403 25.25 -38.48 0.28
C LYS A 403 24.68 -39.07 1.63
N PRO A 404 23.61 -39.93 1.58
CA PRO A 404 22.55 -40.03 2.60
C PRO A 404 22.58 -41.30 3.47
N ALA A 405 21.77 -41.33 4.54
CA ALA A 405 21.29 -42.54 5.20
C ALA A 405 20.00 -42.29 6.02
N PRO A 406 19.17 -43.32 6.31
CA PRO A 406 17.71 -43.19 6.24
C PRO A 406 16.92 -43.49 7.53
N ALA A 407 15.61 -43.26 7.41
CA ALA A 407 14.50 -44.05 7.96
C ALA A 407 13.80 -43.60 9.26
N ASN A 408 12.48 -43.45 9.09
CA ASN A 408 11.39 -43.96 9.93
C ASN A 408 11.16 -43.37 11.33
N ARG A 409 10.08 -42.59 11.50
CA ARG A 409 8.76 -43.11 11.90
C ARG A 409 7.70 -42.01 12.05
N THR A 410 6.55 -42.32 11.49
CA THR A 410 5.16 -41.97 11.86
C THR A 410 4.93 -41.34 13.24
N ALA A 411 4.17 -40.23 13.29
CA ALA A 411 3.01 -40.09 14.18
C ALA A 411 2.19 -38.84 13.81
N ARG A 412 0.87 -39.05 13.75
CA ARG A 412 -0.19 -38.03 13.67
C ARG A 412 -0.14 -37.13 14.91
N GLY A 413 -0.37 -35.83 14.76
CA GLY A 413 -0.48 -34.89 15.87
C GLY A 413 -1.49 -33.80 15.56
N ALA A 414 -2.55 -33.75 16.37
CA ALA A 414 -3.57 -32.72 16.38
C ALA A 414 -2.98 -31.32 16.65
N SER A 415 -3.60 -30.32 16.04
CA SER A 415 -3.27 -28.90 16.20
C SER A 415 -3.72 -28.37 17.56
N SER A 416 -2.77 -28.05 18.42
CA SER A 416 -2.97 -27.25 19.64
C SER A 416 -2.15 -25.94 19.53
N PRO A 417 -2.63 -24.80 20.08
CA PRO A 417 -1.93 -23.52 19.99
C PRO A 417 -0.62 -23.52 20.79
N LEU A 418 0.42 -22.88 20.24
CA LEU A 418 1.75 -22.74 20.85
C LEU A 418 1.72 -21.78 22.05
N SER A 419 2.45 -22.12 23.11
CA SER A 419 2.67 -21.29 24.30
C SER A 419 4.16 -21.30 24.69
N ILE A 420 4.71 -20.16 25.10
CA ILE A 420 6.08 -20.05 25.67
C ILE A 420 5.95 -19.95 27.19
N ALA A 421 6.62 -20.83 27.93
CA ALA A 421 6.68 -20.79 29.40
C ALA A 421 8.07 -20.32 29.84
N LEU A 422 8.14 -19.38 30.78
CA LEU A 422 9.37 -18.98 31.49
C LEU A 422 9.21 -19.34 32.97
N SER A 423 10.11 -20.17 33.49
CA SER A 423 10.17 -20.55 34.91
C SER A 423 11.38 -19.89 35.56
N ILE A 424 11.17 -18.90 36.43
CA ILE A 424 12.22 -18.39 37.33
C ILE A 424 12.16 -19.23 38.63
N ARG A 425 13.23 -19.30 39.42
CA ARG A 425 13.21 -19.71 40.83
C ARG A 425 14.01 -18.69 41.63
N ARG A 426 13.56 -18.35 42.83
CA ARG A 426 14.35 -17.63 43.84
C ARG A 426 15.37 -18.58 44.48
N ASP A 427 16.67 -18.31 44.29
CA ASP A 427 17.73 -18.92 45.11
C ASP A 427 17.87 -18.15 46.43
N SER A 428 17.52 -18.83 47.52
CA SER A 428 17.60 -18.33 48.90
C SER A 428 18.99 -18.55 49.49
N SER A 429 20.02 -17.92 48.93
CA SER A 429 21.37 -17.98 49.50
C SER A 429 22.21 -16.74 49.16
N PHE A 430 21.83 -15.59 49.71
CA PHE A 430 22.77 -14.50 49.99
C PHE A 430 22.32 -13.81 51.28
N ALA A 431 22.97 -14.17 52.38
CA ALA A 431 22.86 -13.46 53.64
C ALA A 431 23.59 -12.12 53.51
N VAL A 432 22.87 -11.03 53.71
CA VAL A 432 23.45 -9.69 53.95
C VAL A 432 23.79 -9.62 55.44
N PRO A 433 25.01 -9.23 55.86
CA PRO A 433 25.27 -8.94 57.27
C PRO A 433 24.65 -7.60 57.66
N ASP A 434 24.03 -7.56 58.84
CA ASP A 434 23.45 -6.39 59.48
C ASP A 434 24.41 -5.19 59.55
N ALA A 435 23.89 -4.02 59.18
CA ALA A 435 24.24 -2.75 59.81
C ALA A 435 22.96 -1.92 59.94
N THR A 436 22.54 -1.76 61.19
CA THR A 436 21.37 -1.03 61.69
C THR A 436 21.40 0.49 61.47
N LEU A 437 20.18 1.02 61.25
CA LEU A 437 19.65 2.39 61.46
C LEU A 437 20.24 3.55 60.65
#